data_AF-A0A0N4XYE7-F1
#
_entry.id   AF-A0A0N4XYE7-F1
#
_cell.length_a   1.000
_cell.length_b   1.000
_cell.length_c   1.000
_cell.angle_alpha   90.00
_cell.angle_beta   90.00
_cell.angle_gamma   90.00
#
_symmetry.space_group_name_H-M   'P 1'
#
loop_
_entity.id
_entity.type
_entity.pdbx_description
1 polymer ?
#
loop_
_entity_poly.entity_id
_entity_poly.type
_entity_poly.pdbx_seq_one_letter_code
_entity_poly.pdbx_strand_id
1 'polypeptide(L)'
;MQPKLKLTPRKIGIQGPSIRKRESTKRAEFSDDEIAELKRLSTMLPPRAAKEQDPAQLVLNAANYIQQLVATVRARVHNGTLPIEALAALPPGSSTSSRHVHRKKRRSIEKQR
;
A
#
# COMPACT_ATOMS: atom_id res chain seq x y z
N MET A 1 -9.63 -19.58 66.39
CA MET A 1 -10.00 -20.01 65.02
C MET A 1 -10.50 -18.80 64.23
N GLN A 2 -9.60 -18.12 63.53
CA GLN A 2 -9.92 -17.22 62.39
C GLN A 2 -9.28 -17.86 61.15
N PRO A 3 -9.68 -17.59 59.88
CA PRO A 3 -10.28 -16.35 59.36
C PRO A 3 -11.36 -16.57 58.27
N LYS A 4 -11.83 -15.49 57.61
CA LYS A 4 -12.04 -15.39 56.15
C LYS A 4 -12.57 -14.00 55.78
N LEU A 5 -11.66 -13.10 55.38
CA LEU A 5 -11.99 -11.84 54.71
C LEU A 5 -12.36 -12.14 53.24
N LYS A 6 -13.57 -11.78 52.83
CA LYS A 6 -14.01 -11.86 51.42
C LYS A 6 -13.50 -10.62 50.69
N LEU A 7 -12.46 -10.79 49.88
CA LEU A 7 -11.99 -9.77 48.94
C LEU A 7 -12.87 -9.86 47.68
N THR A 8 -13.74 -8.88 47.46
CA THR A 8 -14.45 -8.74 46.18
C THR A 8 -13.60 -7.90 45.22
N PRO A 9 -13.46 -8.31 43.95
CA PRO A 9 -12.67 -7.55 42.98
C PRO A 9 -13.42 -6.27 42.61
N ARG A 10 -12.84 -5.11 42.96
CA ARG A 10 -13.33 -3.80 42.51
C ARG A 10 -13.04 -3.65 41.01
N LYS A 11 -14.08 -3.35 40.23
CA LYS A 11 -13.98 -3.02 38.80
C LYS A 11 -12.97 -1.89 38.61
N ILE A 12 -11.86 -2.18 37.93
CA ILE A 12 -10.94 -1.17 37.43
C ILE A 12 -11.66 -0.44 36.31
N GLY A 13 -12.22 0.74 36.62
CA GLY A 13 -12.69 1.67 35.61
C GLY A 13 -11.48 2.23 34.88
N ILE A 14 -11.09 1.60 33.78
CA ILE A 14 -10.07 2.14 32.88
C ILE A 14 -10.77 3.28 32.13
N GLN A 15 -10.73 4.48 32.70
CA GLN A 15 -11.09 5.70 32.01
C GLN A 15 -10.01 5.95 30.95
N GLY A 16 -10.19 5.33 29.79
CA GLY A 16 -9.32 5.51 28.64
C GLY A 16 -9.28 7.00 28.25
N PRO A 17 -8.13 7.51 27.76
CA PRO A 17 -8.01 8.91 27.39
C PRO A 17 -9.06 9.26 26.34
N SER A 18 -9.85 10.29 26.66
CA SER A 18 -10.81 10.90 25.75
C SER A 18 -10.09 11.33 24.49
N ILE A 19 -10.32 10.60 23.41
CA ILE A 19 -9.83 10.92 22.08
C ILE A 19 -10.61 12.18 21.67
N ARG A 20 -10.07 13.35 22.00
CA ARG A 20 -10.56 14.62 21.46
C ARG A 20 -10.55 14.43 19.95
N LYS A 21 -11.74 14.46 19.35
CA LYS A 21 -11.91 14.47 17.89
C LYS A 21 -11.08 15.63 17.36
N ARG A 22 -9.88 15.32 16.87
CA ARG A 22 -9.07 16.25 16.11
C ARG A 22 -9.89 16.53 14.87
N GLU A 23 -10.42 17.74 14.76
CA GLU A 23 -11.17 18.21 13.59
C GLU A 23 -10.40 17.80 12.34
N SER A 24 -10.97 16.83 11.63
CA SER A 24 -10.45 16.44 10.34
C SER A 24 -10.83 17.50 9.32
N THR A 25 -9.99 17.60 8.30
CA THR A 25 -10.39 17.95 6.93
C THR A 25 -10.67 19.42 6.64
N LYS A 26 -9.63 20.26 6.70
CA LYS A 26 -9.41 21.14 5.54
C LYS A 26 -9.07 20.19 4.38
N ARG A 27 -9.95 20.09 3.37
CA ARG A 27 -9.57 19.43 2.10
C ARG A 27 -8.31 20.15 1.62
N ALA A 28 -7.27 19.42 1.23
CA ALA A 28 -6.13 20.03 0.57
C ALA A 28 -6.66 20.71 -0.69
N GLU A 29 -6.61 22.04 -0.71
CA GLU A 29 -6.97 22.82 -1.88
C GLU A 29 -5.78 22.72 -2.85
N PHE A 30 -6.01 22.04 -3.98
CA PHE A 30 -5.03 21.97 -5.06
C PHE A 30 -5.09 23.26 -5.88
N SER A 31 -3.94 23.75 -6.29
CA SER A 31 -3.83 24.81 -7.28
C SER A 31 -4.38 24.37 -8.64
N ASP A 32 -4.72 25.34 -9.49
CA ASP A 32 -5.19 25.06 -10.85
C ASP A 32 -4.18 24.24 -11.67
N ASP A 33 -2.89 24.50 -11.47
CA ASP A 33 -1.78 23.76 -12.10
C ASP A 33 -1.73 22.30 -11.63
N GLU A 34 -1.88 22.06 -10.32
CA GLU A 34 -1.93 20.70 -9.76
C GLU A 34 -3.16 19.94 -10.26
N ILE A 35 -4.31 20.60 -10.38
CA ILE A 35 -5.53 19.99 -10.93
C ILE A 35 -5.33 19.63 -12.41
N ALA A 36 -4.70 20.52 -13.19
CA ALA A 36 -4.37 20.25 -14.59
C ALA A 36 -3.42 19.06 -14.72
N GLU A 37 -2.43 18.96 -13.84
CA GLU A 37 -1.47 17.85 -13.83
C GLU A 37 -2.14 16.53 -13.40
N LEU A 38 -3.03 16.53 -12.41
CA LEU A 38 -3.81 15.35 -12.04
C LEU A 38 -4.69 14.85 -13.20
N LYS A 39 -5.29 15.77 -13.97
CA LYS A 39 -6.04 15.41 -15.18
C LYS A 39 -5.14 14.76 -16.22
N ARG A 40 -3.97 15.34 -16.49
CA ARG A 40 -2.96 14.74 -17.39
C ARG A 40 -2.53 13.36 -16.92
N LEU A 41 -2.26 13.22 -15.62
CA LEU A 41 -1.88 11.96 -15.01
C LEU A 41 -2.93 10.87 -15.25
N SER A 42 -4.21 11.18 -15.08
CA SER A 42 -5.30 10.24 -15.35
C SER A 42 -5.29 9.72 -16.80
N THR A 43 -4.96 10.55 -17.78
CA THR A 43 -4.88 10.13 -19.20
C THR A 43 -3.71 9.18 -19.51
N MET A 44 -2.64 9.20 -18.71
CA MET A 44 -1.47 8.34 -18.89
C MET A 44 -1.62 6.98 -18.19
N LEU A 45 -2.58 6.83 -17.29
CA LEU A 45 -2.79 5.60 -16.56
C LEU A 45 -3.68 4.62 -17.33
N PRO A 46 -3.51 3.30 -17.11
CA PRO A 46 -4.43 2.32 -17.65
C PRO A 46 -5.89 2.64 -17.28
N PRO A 47 -6.88 2.32 -18.13
CA PRO A 47 -8.28 2.70 -17.92
C PRO A 47 -8.90 2.24 -16.58
N ARG A 48 -8.30 1.23 -15.93
CA ARG A 48 -8.72 0.76 -14.60
C ARG A 48 -8.27 1.69 -13.48
N ALA A 49 -7.09 2.28 -13.62
CA ALA A 49 -6.48 3.19 -12.64
C ALA A 49 -6.91 4.65 -12.84
N ALA A 50 -7.30 5.03 -14.06
CA ALA A 50 -7.76 6.37 -14.42
C ALA A 50 -9.17 6.73 -13.91
N LYS A 51 -9.99 5.73 -13.54
CA LYS A 51 -11.37 5.93 -13.06
C LYS A 51 -11.47 6.45 -11.62
N GLU A 52 -10.36 6.50 -10.90
CA GLU A 52 -10.38 6.97 -9.52
C GLU A 52 -10.53 8.48 -9.43
N GLN A 53 -11.47 8.93 -8.61
CA GLN A 53 -11.74 10.34 -8.38
C GLN A 53 -10.89 10.92 -7.24
N ASP A 54 -10.37 10.07 -6.36
CA ASP A 54 -9.49 10.51 -5.27
C ASP A 54 -8.08 10.83 -5.80
N PRO A 55 -7.60 12.07 -5.65
CA PRO A 55 -6.27 12.45 -6.13
C PRO A 55 -5.15 11.67 -5.43
N ALA A 56 -5.30 11.31 -4.16
CA ALA A 56 -4.29 10.53 -3.45
C ALA A 56 -4.19 9.11 -4.03
N GLN A 57 -5.33 8.46 -4.27
CA GLN A 57 -5.38 7.17 -4.93
C GLN A 57 -4.86 7.21 -6.37
N LEU A 58 -5.12 8.28 -7.11
CA LEU A 58 -4.60 8.47 -8.46
C LEU A 58 -3.07 8.51 -8.49
N VAL A 59 -2.46 9.30 -7.59
CA VAL A 59 -0.99 9.38 -7.45
C VAL A 59 -0.40 8.05 -7.01
N LEU A 60 -1.04 7.35 -6.05
CA LEU A 60 -0.62 6.02 -5.63
C LEU A 60 -0.69 5.01 -6.79
N ASN A 61 -1.76 5.04 -7.59
CA ASN A 61 -1.90 4.20 -8.76
C ASN A 61 -0.81 4.49 -9.80
N ALA A 62 -0.47 5.76 -10.01
CA ALA A 62 0.63 6.15 -10.89
C ALA A 62 1.97 5.62 -10.42
N ALA A 63 2.29 5.76 -9.14
CA ALA A 63 3.51 5.22 -8.56
C ALA A 63 3.62 3.70 -8.75
N ASN A 64 2.52 2.97 -8.52
CA ASN A 64 2.46 1.53 -8.75
C ASN A 64 2.65 1.17 -10.23
N TYR A 65 2.06 1.95 -11.14
CA TYR A 65 2.18 1.70 -12.58
C TYR A 65 3.61 1.93 -13.08
N ILE A 66 4.29 2.98 -12.60
CA ILE A 66 5.72 3.20 -12.87
C ILE A 66 6.55 1.98 -12.45
N GLN A 67 6.31 1.43 -11.25
CA GLN A 67 7.02 0.23 -10.79
C GLN A 67 6.77 -0.98 -11.70
N GLN A 68 5.54 -1.17 -12.19
CA GLN A 68 5.22 -2.25 -13.14
C GLN A 68 5.94 -2.07 -14.48
N LEU A 69 6.01 -0.84 -14.99
CA LEU A 69 6.74 -0.53 -16.22
C LEU A 69 8.24 -0.82 -16.06
N VAL A 70 8.85 -0.36 -14.96
CA VAL A 70 10.25 -0.65 -14.62
C VAL A 70 10.50 -2.16 -14.57
N ALA A 71 9.65 -2.91 -13.88
CA ALA A 71 9.77 -4.35 -13.78
C ALA A 71 9.64 -5.04 -15.16
N THR A 72 8.74 -4.54 -16.01
CA THR A 72 8.54 -5.05 -17.37
C THR A 72 9.76 -4.80 -18.24
N VAL A 73 10.33 -3.60 -18.20
CA VAL A 73 11.56 -3.27 -18.94
C VAL A 73 12.70 -4.19 -18.50
N ARG A 74 12.92 -4.34 -17.19
CA ARG A 74 13.95 -5.26 -16.66
C ARG A 74 13.76 -6.70 -17.13
N ALA A 75 12.53 -7.21 -17.03
CA ALA A 75 12.21 -8.56 -17.47
C ALA A 75 12.45 -8.74 -18.97
N ARG A 76 12.08 -7.74 -19.78
CA ARG A 76 12.28 -7.78 -21.24
C ARG A 76 13.73 -7.70 -21.64
N VAL A 77 14.55 -6.92 -20.94
CA VAL A 77 16.02 -6.88 -21.14
C VAL A 77 16.63 -8.23 -20.78
N HIS A 78 16.28 -8.78 -19.61
CA HIS A 78 16.75 -10.10 -19.19
C HIS A 78 16.34 -11.21 -20.19
N ASN A 79 15.15 -11.12 -20.76
CA ASN A 79 14.66 -12.06 -21.77
C ASN A 79 15.21 -11.80 -23.18
N GLY A 80 16.09 -10.81 -23.37
CA GLY A 80 16.70 -10.48 -24.67
C GLY A 80 15.77 -9.81 -25.68
N THR A 81 14.57 -9.38 -25.25
CA THR A 81 13.59 -8.70 -26.10
C THR A 81 13.72 -7.17 -26.09
N LEU A 82 14.57 -6.64 -25.21
CA LEU A 82 14.97 -5.24 -25.19
C LEU A 82 16.50 -5.14 -25.01
N PRO A 83 17.14 -4.11 -25.58
CA PRO A 83 18.58 -3.89 -25.48
C PRO A 83 18.97 -3.46 -24.06
N ILE A 84 20.21 -3.74 -23.64
CA ILE A 84 20.65 -3.51 -22.25
C ILE A 84 20.71 -2.02 -21.88
N GLU A 85 20.92 -1.17 -22.88
CA GLU A 85 20.91 0.29 -22.81
C GLU A 85 19.55 0.82 -22.31
N ALA A 86 18.47 0.06 -22.50
CA ALA A 86 17.15 0.42 -21.97
C ALA A 86 17.13 0.50 -20.43
N LEU A 87 18.06 -0.17 -19.73
CA LEU A 87 18.19 -0.06 -18.28
C LEU A 87 18.74 1.31 -17.84
N ALA A 88 19.56 1.96 -18.68
CA ALA A 88 20.11 3.28 -18.39
C ALA A 88 19.06 4.40 -18.46
N ALA A 89 17.96 4.16 -19.19
CA ALA A 89 16.83 5.09 -19.29
C ALA A 89 15.85 5.01 -18.11
N LEU A 90 16.04 4.07 -17.17
CA LEU A 90 15.15 3.91 -16.03
C LEU A 90 15.45 4.93 -14.93
N PRO A 91 14.44 5.40 -14.19
CA PRO A 91 14.65 6.36 -13.11
C PRO A 91 15.57 5.77 -12.02
N PRO A 92 16.56 6.56 -11.53
CA PRO A 92 17.47 6.13 -10.48
C PRO A 92 16.68 5.86 -9.18
N GLY A 93 17.05 4.80 -8.45
CA GLY A 93 16.41 4.44 -7.18
C GLY A 93 15.18 3.55 -7.28
N SER A 94 14.80 3.08 -8.48
CA SER A 94 13.75 2.07 -8.67
C SER A 94 14.22 0.66 -8.25
N SER A 95 14.73 0.49 -7.02
CA SER A 95 15.06 -0.83 -6.50
C SER A 95 13.75 -1.58 -6.20
N THR A 96 13.66 -2.81 -6.68
CA THR A 96 12.49 -3.65 -6.47
C THR A 96 12.40 -3.99 -5.00
N SER A 97 11.39 -3.46 -4.30
CA SER A 97 10.89 -4.11 -3.09
C SER A 97 10.35 -5.47 -3.51
N SER A 98 11.19 -6.50 -3.41
CA SER A 98 10.84 -7.89 -3.62
C SER A 98 9.62 -8.23 -2.76
N ARG A 99 8.44 -8.31 -3.37
CA ARG A 99 7.22 -8.72 -2.66
C ARG A 99 7.41 -10.18 -2.24
N HIS A 100 7.45 -10.37 -0.93
CA HIS A 100 7.32 -11.62 -0.22
C HIS A 100 6.31 -12.56 -0.93
N VAL A 101 6.82 -13.60 -1.59
CA VAL A 101 5.99 -14.70 -2.06
C VAL A 101 5.52 -15.46 -0.82
N HIS A 102 4.30 -15.19 -0.36
CA HIS A 102 3.63 -16.08 0.58
C HIS A 102 3.32 -17.41 -0.14
N ARG A 103 4.29 -18.33 -0.15
CA ARG A 103 4.04 -19.73 -0.48
C ARG A 103 3.07 -20.28 0.56
N LYS A 104 1.79 -20.40 0.21
CA LYS A 104 0.82 -21.16 1.00
C LYS A 104 1.35 -22.60 1.13
N LYS A 105 1.78 -23.00 2.34
CA LYS A 105 2.07 -24.40 2.68
C LYS A 105 0.78 -25.20 2.53
N ARG A 106 0.72 -26.08 1.52
CA ARG A 106 -0.30 -27.13 1.43
C ARG A 106 -0.07 -28.05 2.63
N ARG A 107 -1.04 -28.13 3.56
CA ARG A 107 -1.04 -29.16 4.61
C ARG A 107 -1.45 -30.48 3.95
N SER A 108 -0.53 -31.45 3.92
CA SER A 108 -0.86 -32.83 3.59
C SER A 108 -1.53 -33.45 4.80
N ILE A 109 -2.75 -33.96 4.64
CA ILE A 109 -3.41 -34.78 5.66
C ILE A 109 -3.16 -36.24 5.29
N GLU A 110 -2.14 -36.82 5.91
CA GLU A 110 -1.88 -38.25 5.91
C GLU A 110 -3.00 -38.94 6.72
N LYS A 111 -3.87 -39.71 6.06
CA LYS A 111 -4.84 -40.59 6.73
C LYS A 111 -4.08 -41.75 7.37
N GLN A 112 -4.05 -41.81 8.69
CA GLN A 112 -3.69 -43.01 9.44
C GLN A 112 -4.71 -44.12 9.13
N ARG A 113 -4.19 -45.31 8.80
CA ARG A 113 -4.95 -46.56 8.73
C ARG A 113 -5.25 -47.07 10.12
#